data_AF-A0A949D9E4-F1
#
_entry.id   AF-A0A949D9E4-F1
#
_cell.length_a   1.000
_cell.length_b   1.000
_cell.length_c   1.000
_cell.angle_alpha   90.00
_cell.angle_beta   90.00
_cell.angle_gamma   90.00
#
_symmetry.space_group_name_H-M   'P 1'
#
loop_
_entity.id
_entity.type
_entity.pdbx_description
1 polymer ?
#
loop_
_entity_poly.entity_id
_entity_poly.type
_entity_poly.pdbx_seq_one_letter_code
_entity_poly.pdbx_strand_id
1 'polypeptide(L)'
;MRRGKQHGASSRAYLTRRQKTILYGVFALLWISGAVWLIVHYFLPLHGPFGDAPNPAERWLITAHGAGAFAGLWLGGWLWRAHVMPWRRGGTHRHSGNTLLWIGGVLIVSGYLLYYASGDSTRDWISLTHWIIGLVLPLALLTHALRSRRYRAPS
;
A
#
# COMPACT_ATOMS: atom_id res chain seq x y z
N MET A 1 11.32 6.67 -51.05
CA MET A 1 12.22 6.30 -49.92
C MET A 1 11.48 6.42 -48.60
N ARG A 2 11.14 5.29 -47.95
CA ARG A 2 10.47 5.22 -46.64
C ARG A 2 11.48 5.54 -45.54
N ARG A 3 11.34 6.66 -44.84
CA ARG A 3 12.09 6.93 -43.59
C ARG A 3 11.56 5.99 -42.51
N GLY A 4 12.40 5.05 -42.10
CA GLY A 4 12.14 4.10 -41.03
C GLY A 4 11.82 4.81 -39.72
N LYS A 5 10.78 4.32 -39.04
CA LYS A 5 10.50 4.66 -37.65
C LYS A 5 11.70 4.21 -36.83
N GLN A 6 12.50 5.16 -36.37
CA GLN A 6 13.50 4.90 -35.35
C GLN A 6 12.74 4.50 -34.08
N HIS A 7 12.76 3.20 -33.76
CA HIS A 7 12.39 2.71 -32.45
C HIS A 7 13.39 3.29 -31.45
N GLY A 8 13.01 4.42 -30.85
CA GLY A 8 13.78 5.08 -29.81
C GLY A 8 14.05 4.14 -28.64
N ALA A 9 15.32 3.78 -28.52
CA ALA A 9 16.04 3.27 -27.38
C ALA A 9 15.26 3.19 -26.04
N SER A 10 15.05 1.96 -25.59
CA SER A 10 14.95 1.53 -24.18
C SER A 10 14.58 2.62 -23.17
N SER A 11 13.28 2.86 -22.99
CA SER A 11 12.77 3.56 -21.82
C SER A 11 13.06 2.71 -20.57
N ARG A 12 14.15 3.00 -19.87
CA ARG A 12 14.26 2.65 -18.44
C ARG A 12 12.94 3.07 -17.80
N ALA A 13 12.15 2.12 -17.30
CA ALA A 13 10.75 2.33 -16.94
C ALA A 13 10.61 3.33 -15.78
N TYR A 14 10.53 4.62 -16.10
CA TYR A 14 10.25 5.67 -15.15
C TYR A 14 8.74 5.90 -15.11
N LEU A 15 8.13 5.71 -13.94
CA LEU A 15 6.72 6.07 -13.70
C LEU A 15 6.51 7.55 -14.03
N THR A 16 5.49 7.84 -14.83
CA THR A 16 5.12 9.23 -15.17
C THR A 16 4.66 9.98 -13.92
N ARG A 17 4.68 11.32 -13.95
CA ARG A 17 4.21 12.13 -12.81
C ARG A 17 2.77 11.77 -12.42
N ARG A 18 1.88 11.63 -13.41
CA ARG A 18 0.48 11.26 -13.19
C ARG A 18 0.35 9.89 -12.52
N GLN A 19 1.09 8.88 -12.99
CA GLN A 19 1.09 7.55 -12.38
C GLN A 19 1.55 7.59 -10.92
N LYS A 20 2.60 8.37 -10.61
CA LYS A 20 3.06 8.56 -9.23
C LYS A 20 2.02 9.25 -8.36
N THR A 21 1.38 10.30 -8.85
CA THR A 21 0.31 11.00 -8.12
C THR A 21 -0.85 10.06 -7.79
N ILE A 22 -1.28 9.24 -8.75
CA ILE A 22 -2.34 8.25 -8.53
C ILE A 22 -1.92 7.22 -7.48
N LEU A 23 -0.71 6.65 -7.60
CA LEU A 23 -0.19 5.68 -6.64
C LEU A 23 -0.11 6.26 -5.23
N TYR A 24 0.44 7.47 -5.07
CA TYR A 24 0.52 8.13 -3.77
C TYR A 24 -0.86 8.55 -3.24
N GLY A 25 -1.80 8.92 -4.11
CA GLY A 25 -3.18 9.21 -3.73
C GLY A 25 -3.90 7.99 -3.16
N VAL A 26 -3.81 6.84 -3.82
CA VAL A 26 -4.39 5.58 -3.33
C VAL A 26 -3.71 5.13 -2.04
N PHE A 27 -2.38 5.26 -1.97
CA PHE A 27 -1.64 4.97 -0.75
C PHE A 27 -2.07 5.87 0.42
N ALA A 28 -2.19 7.17 0.18
CA ALA A 28 -2.64 8.13 1.20
C ALA A 28 -4.07 7.83 1.64
N LEU A 29 -4.97 7.51 0.71
CA LEU A 29 -6.34 7.11 1.03
C LEU A 29 -6.36 5.89 1.96
N LEU A 30 -5.62 4.83 1.62
CA LEU A 30 -5.51 3.62 2.44
C LEU A 30 -4.97 3.92 3.84
N TRP A 31 -3.82 4.61 3.90
CA TRP A 31 -3.16 4.85 5.17
C TRP A 31 -3.95 5.80 6.07
N ILE A 32 -4.46 6.91 5.53
CA ILE A 32 -5.24 7.89 6.30
C ILE A 32 -6.54 7.27 6.79
N SER A 33 -7.30 6.58 5.92
CA SER A 33 -8.55 5.94 6.33
C SER A 33 -8.33 4.90 7.44
N GLY A 34 -7.26 4.10 7.36
CA GLY A 34 -6.91 3.12 8.39
C GLY A 34 -6.43 3.77 9.70
N ALA A 35 -5.54 4.77 9.62
CA ALA A 35 -5.02 5.46 10.81
C ALA A 35 -6.13 6.24 11.53
N VAL A 36 -6.98 6.96 10.80
CA VAL A 36 -8.13 7.65 11.37
C VAL A 36 -9.14 6.65 11.94
N TRP A 37 -9.34 5.50 11.29
CA TRP A 37 -10.19 4.43 11.84
C TRP A 37 -9.69 3.96 13.21
N LEU A 38 -8.37 3.75 13.39
CA LEU A 38 -7.81 3.39 14.72
C LEU A 38 -8.10 4.45 15.78
N ILE A 39 -7.95 5.73 15.43
CA ILE A 39 -8.23 6.83 16.36
C ILE A 39 -9.70 6.81 16.77
N VAL A 40 -10.60 6.67 15.79
CA VAL A 40 -12.05 6.65 16.04
C VAL A 40 -12.43 5.43 16.87
N HIS A 41 -11.93 4.25 16.52
CA HIS A 41 -12.27 2.97 17.14
C HIS A 41 -11.82 2.89 18.61
N TYR A 42 -10.60 3.36 18.92
CA TYR A 42 -10.05 3.25 20.27
C TYR A 42 -10.32 4.46 21.18
N PHE A 43 -10.51 5.65 20.62
CA PHE A 43 -10.60 6.89 21.42
C PHE A 43 -11.95 7.60 21.33
N LEU A 44 -12.79 7.27 20.34
CA LEU A 44 -14.09 7.92 20.15
C LEU A 44 -15.30 6.96 20.14
N PRO A 45 -15.35 5.92 21.00
CA PRO A 45 -16.57 5.13 21.15
C PRO A 45 -17.71 6.00 21.70
N LEU A 46 -18.93 5.73 21.25
CA LEU A 46 -20.12 6.40 21.74
C LEU A 46 -20.65 5.65 22.96
N HIS A 47 -20.69 6.33 24.10
CA HIS A 47 -21.21 5.75 25.33
C HIS A 47 -22.74 5.89 25.33
N GLY A 48 -23.45 4.75 25.29
CA GLY A 48 -24.91 4.70 25.27
C GLY A 48 -25.50 4.01 26.51
N PRO A 49 -26.84 4.06 26.69
CA PRO A 49 -27.51 3.40 27.81
C PRO A 49 -27.33 1.87 27.86
N PHE A 50 -26.88 1.27 26.75
CA PHE A 50 -26.69 -0.18 26.58
C PHE A 50 -25.21 -0.58 26.47
N GLY A 51 -24.29 0.32 26.84
CA GLY A 51 -22.85 0.14 26.70
C GLY A 51 -22.26 0.92 25.54
N ASP A 52 -21.00 0.62 25.22
CA ASP A 52 -20.25 1.31 24.18
C ASP A 52 -20.72 0.87 22.79
N ALA A 53 -21.07 1.85 21.97
CA ALA A 53 -21.44 1.67 20.57
C ALA A 53 -20.31 2.20 19.66
N PRO A 54 -20.05 1.54 18.52
CA PRO A 54 -19.07 2.02 17.56
C PRO A 54 -19.50 3.36 16.97
N ASN A 55 -18.52 4.19 16.65
CA ASN A 55 -18.78 5.50 16.07
C ASN A 55 -19.29 5.35 14.63
N PRO A 56 -20.36 6.07 14.20
CA PRO A 56 -20.87 6.01 12.83
C PRO A 56 -19.82 6.30 11.75
N ALA A 57 -18.77 7.07 12.09
CA ALA A 57 -17.65 7.34 11.19
C ALA A 57 -16.84 6.08 10.83
N GLU A 58 -16.78 5.07 11.70
CA GLU A 58 -16.05 3.82 11.45
C GLU A 58 -16.50 3.15 10.15
N ARG A 59 -17.81 3.14 9.89
CA ARG A 59 -18.41 2.55 8.68
C ARG A 59 -17.90 3.23 7.42
N TRP A 60 -17.82 4.56 7.41
CA TRP A 60 -17.35 5.32 6.26
C TRP A 60 -15.85 5.14 6.04
N LEU A 61 -15.08 5.12 7.12
CA LEU A 61 -13.63 4.91 7.07
C LEU A 61 -13.28 3.55 6.51
N ILE A 62 -13.91 2.47 7.00
CA ILE A 62 -13.63 1.11 6.50
C ILE A 62 -14.13 0.91 5.07
N THR A 63 -15.23 1.59 4.68
CA THR A 63 -15.71 1.59 3.29
C THR A 63 -14.72 2.26 2.35
N ALA A 64 -14.22 3.45 2.72
CA ALA A 64 -13.20 4.16 1.95
C ALA A 64 -11.88 3.36 1.89
N HIS A 65 -11.50 2.72 2.99
CA HIS A 65 -10.33 1.85 3.06
C HIS A 65 -10.48 0.64 2.13
N GLY A 66 -11.63 -0.05 2.16
CA GLY A 66 -11.94 -1.16 1.27
C GLY A 66 -11.90 -0.76 -0.21
N ALA A 67 -12.50 0.37 -0.58
CA ALA A 67 -12.41 0.91 -1.94
C ALA A 67 -10.96 1.21 -2.35
N GLY A 68 -10.19 1.80 -1.44
CA GLY A 68 -8.75 2.02 -1.61
C GLY A 68 -7.96 0.72 -1.79
N ALA A 69 -8.36 -0.36 -1.11
CA ALA A 69 -7.69 -1.66 -1.18
C ALA A 69 -7.86 -2.30 -2.56
N PHE A 70 -9.07 -2.25 -3.14
CA PHE A 70 -9.30 -2.71 -4.51
C PHE A 70 -8.47 -1.91 -5.53
N ALA A 71 -8.46 -0.58 -5.40
CA ALA A 71 -7.62 0.26 -6.25
C ALA A 71 -6.13 -0.06 -6.08
N GLY A 72 -5.69 -0.29 -4.83
CA GLY A 72 -4.33 -0.66 -4.48
C GLY A 72 -3.90 -2.01 -5.08
N LEU A 73 -4.76 -3.02 -5.04
CA LEU A 73 -4.51 -4.33 -5.66
C LEU A 73 -4.39 -4.22 -7.18
N TRP A 74 -5.31 -3.49 -7.82
CA TRP A 74 -5.29 -3.29 -9.26
C TRP A 74 -4.02 -2.56 -9.71
N LEU A 75 -3.70 -1.44 -9.06
CA LEU A 75 -2.48 -0.69 -9.32
C LEU A 75 -1.22 -1.49 -8.96
N GLY A 76 -1.29 -2.34 -7.93
CA GLY A 76 -0.21 -3.23 -7.53
C GLY A 76 0.14 -4.25 -8.62
N GLY A 77 -0.86 -4.85 -9.25
CA GLY A 77 -0.66 -5.74 -10.41
C GLY A 77 -0.03 -5.01 -11.61
N TRP A 78 -0.48 -3.79 -11.88
CA TRP A 78 0.15 -2.94 -12.91
C TRP A 78 1.59 -2.57 -12.55
N LEU A 79 1.84 -2.15 -11.30
CA LEU A 79 3.16 -1.76 -10.79
C LEU A 79 4.12 -2.95 -10.80
N TRP A 80 3.64 -4.16 -10.57
CA TRP A 80 4.43 -5.38 -10.67
C TRP A 80 5.07 -5.50 -12.06
N ARG A 81 4.25 -5.36 -13.12
CA ARG A 81 4.74 -5.43 -14.50
C ARG A 81 5.60 -4.22 -14.89
N ALA A 82 5.21 -3.01 -14.48
CA ALA A 82 5.86 -1.77 -14.89
C ALA A 82 7.15 -1.46 -14.12
N HIS A 83 7.27 -1.90 -12.87
CA HIS A 83 8.36 -1.52 -11.97
C HIS A 83 9.11 -2.73 -11.39
N VAL A 84 8.41 -3.74 -10.86
CA VAL A 84 9.05 -4.86 -10.15
C VAL A 84 9.75 -5.82 -11.11
N MET A 85 9.08 -6.23 -12.19
CA MET A 85 9.61 -7.24 -13.11
C MET A 85 10.84 -6.79 -13.91
N PRO A 86 10.89 -5.58 -14.50
CA PRO A 86 12.08 -5.10 -15.20
C PRO A 86 13.29 -5.03 -14.27
N TRP A 87 13.05 -4.65 -13.01
CA TRP A 87 14.08 -4.54 -11.99
C TRP A 87 14.63 -5.91 -11.55
N ARG A 88 13.76 -6.91 -11.32
CA ARG A 88 14.17 -8.29 -11.02
C ARG A 88 14.96 -8.91 -12.16
N ARG A 89 14.53 -8.70 -13.41
CA ARG A 89 15.22 -9.22 -14.61
C ARG A 89 16.58 -8.55 -14.85
N GLY A 90 16.75 -7.30 -14.41
CA GLY A 90 18.00 -6.56 -14.50
C GLY A 90 19.07 -6.97 -13.48
N GLY A 91 18.82 -7.98 -12.64
CA GLY A 91 19.80 -8.52 -11.68
C GLY A 91 20.13 -7.63 -10.48
N THR A 92 19.66 -6.39 -10.47
CA THR A 92 19.85 -5.48 -9.33
C THR A 92 18.95 -5.94 -8.18
N HIS A 93 19.53 -6.44 -7.09
CA HIS A 93 18.79 -6.82 -5.88
C HIS A 93 18.91 -5.71 -4.83
N ARG A 94 17.78 -5.28 -4.27
CA ARG A 94 17.66 -4.14 -3.35
C ARG A 94 16.76 -4.64 -2.24
N HIS A 95 17.35 -4.85 -1.07
CA HIS A 95 16.62 -5.29 0.11
C HIS A 95 15.37 -4.44 0.37
N SER A 96 15.46 -3.11 0.21
CA SER A 96 14.31 -2.21 0.38
C SER A 96 13.10 -2.51 -0.52
N GLY A 97 13.31 -3.01 -1.75
CA GLY A 97 12.21 -3.39 -2.64
C GLY A 97 11.54 -4.69 -2.19
N ASN A 98 12.34 -5.68 -1.79
CA ASN A 98 11.84 -6.93 -1.24
C ASN A 98 11.09 -6.71 0.08
N THR A 99 11.58 -5.83 0.95
CA THR A 99 10.87 -5.43 2.18
C THR A 99 9.49 -4.86 1.87
N LEU A 100 9.38 -3.98 0.86
CA LEU A 100 8.10 -3.37 0.49
C LEU A 100 7.12 -4.40 -0.10
N LEU A 101 7.62 -5.36 -0.89
CA LEU A 101 6.82 -6.48 -1.39
C LEU A 101 6.32 -7.38 -0.26
N TRP A 102 7.17 -7.69 0.72
CA TRP A 102 6.80 -8.46 1.88
C TRP A 102 5.74 -7.76 2.73
N ILE A 103 5.95 -6.48 3.06
CA ILE A 103 4.96 -5.67 3.79
C ILE A 103 3.62 -5.63 3.04
N GLY A 104 3.64 -5.37 1.73
CA GLY A 104 2.43 -5.37 0.92
C GLY A 104 1.72 -6.73 0.92
N GLY A 105 2.47 -7.83 0.79
CA GLY A 105 1.92 -9.17 0.86
C GLY A 105 1.25 -9.48 2.20
N VAL A 106 1.92 -9.14 3.32
CA VAL A 106 1.36 -9.29 4.67
C VAL A 106 0.07 -8.48 4.83
N LEU A 107 0.04 -7.24 4.35
CA LEU A 107 -1.17 -6.40 4.43
C LEU A 107 -2.33 -6.94 3.59
N ILE A 108 -2.06 -7.44 2.39
CA ILE A 108 -3.09 -8.06 1.53
C ILE A 108 -3.65 -9.31 2.19
N VAL A 109 -2.77 -10.21 2.66
CA VAL A 109 -3.19 -11.47 3.28
C VAL A 109 -3.93 -11.22 4.59
N SER A 110 -3.41 -10.37 5.48
CA SER A 110 -4.09 -10.05 6.73
C SER A 110 -5.42 -9.31 6.51
N GLY A 111 -5.52 -8.41 5.53
CA GLY A 111 -6.78 -7.76 5.17
C GLY A 111 -7.82 -8.75 4.63
N TYR A 112 -7.39 -9.69 3.79
CA TYR A 112 -8.25 -10.79 3.33
C TYR A 112 -8.70 -11.67 4.50
N LEU A 113 -7.78 -12.06 5.39
CA LEU A 113 -8.11 -12.88 6.55
C LEU A 113 -9.03 -12.16 7.53
N LEU A 114 -8.93 -10.84 7.72
CA LEU A 114 -9.88 -10.08 8.54
C LEU A 114 -11.32 -10.14 8.02
N TYR A 115 -11.48 -10.33 6.71
CA TYR A 115 -12.80 -10.48 6.09
C TYR A 115 -13.43 -11.86 6.36
N TYR A 116 -12.60 -12.91 6.49
CA TYR A 116 -13.08 -14.31 6.58
C TYR A 116 -12.87 -14.97 7.96
N ALA A 117 -11.95 -14.47 8.79
CA ALA A 117 -11.66 -15.05 10.09
C ALA A 117 -12.79 -14.73 11.08
N SER A 118 -13.41 -15.77 11.63
CA SER A 118 -14.52 -15.69 12.57
C SER A 118 -14.16 -16.06 14.02
N GLY A 119 -12.96 -16.58 14.27
CA GLY A 119 -12.50 -16.92 15.63
C GLY A 119 -11.82 -15.73 16.33
N ASP A 120 -12.25 -15.43 17.55
CA ASP A 120 -11.87 -14.23 18.30
C ASP A 120 -10.34 -14.06 18.43
N SER A 121 -9.63 -15.07 18.93
CA SER A 121 -8.17 -14.96 19.17
C SER A 121 -7.35 -14.83 17.88
N THR A 122 -7.67 -15.61 16.86
CA THR A 122 -6.98 -15.54 15.56
C THR A 122 -7.23 -14.19 14.90
N ARG A 123 -8.46 -13.70 14.95
CA ARG A 123 -8.85 -12.42 14.36
C ARG A 123 -8.14 -11.25 15.06
N ASP A 124 -7.97 -11.30 16.37
CA ASP A 124 -7.23 -10.28 17.14
C ASP A 124 -5.77 -10.19 16.71
N TRP A 125 -5.07 -11.32 16.58
CA TRP A 125 -3.69 -11.35 16.09
C TRP A 125 -3.56 -10.83 14.65
N ILE A 126 -4.50 -11.19 13.78
CA ILE A 126 -4.52 -10.69 12.40
C ILE A 126 -4.75 -9.17 12.40
N SER A 127 -5.71 -8.68 13.20
CA SER A 127 -6.01 -7.26 13.34
C SER A 127 -4.79 -6.50 13.81
N LEU A 128 -4.15 -6.97 14.89
CA LEU A 128 -2.93 -6.41 15.46
C LEU A 128 -1.82 -6.32 14.41
N THR A 129 -1.57 -7.43 13.70
CA THR A 129 -0.56 -7.50 12.65
C THR A 129 -0.87 -6.51 11.52
N HIS A 130 -2.12 -6.47 11.07
CA HIS A 130 -2.54 -5.63 9.95
C HIS A 130 -2.28 -4.15 10.24
N TRP A 131 -2.72 -3.65 11.39
CA TRP A 131 -2.59 -2.23 11.69
C TRP A 131 -1.16 -1.84 12.04
N ILE A 132 -0.40 -2.66 12.78
CA ILE A 132 1.02 -2.36 13.10
C ILE A 132 1.83 -2.26 11.81
N ILE A 133 1.72 -3.27 10.94
CA ILE A 133 2.45 -3.29 9.67
C ILE A 133 1.97 -2.15 8.76
N GLY A 134 0.68 -1.82 8.80
CA GLY A 134 0.09 -0.69 8.07
C GLY A 134 0.66 0.65 8.50
N LEU A 135 0.89 0.86 9.79
CA LEU A 135 1.51 2.09 10.31
C LEU A 135 3.01 2.20 9.99
N VAL A 136 3.73 1.07 9.88
CA VAL A 136 5.16 1.04 9.51
C VAL A 136 5.38 1.29 8.01
N LEU A 137 4.39 0.98 7.17
CA LEU A 137 4.49 1.04 5.71
C LEU A 137 4.99 2.40 5.14
N PRO A 138 4.54 3.60 5.59
CA PRO A 138 5.07 4.86 5.07
C PRO A 138 6.57 5.04 5.31
N LEU A 139 7.10 4.56 6.45
CA LEU A 139 8.54 4.60 6.75
C LEU A 139 9.31 3.68 5.78
N ALA A 140 8.80 2.49 5.51
CA ALA A 140 9.37 1.58 4.51
C ALA A 140 9.34 2.19 3.10
N LEU A 141 8.25 2.87 2.73
CA LEU A 141 8.12 3.54 1.44
C LEU A 141 9.10 4.72 1.31
N LEU A 142 9.23 5.53 2.35
CA LEU A 142 10.15 6.67 2.39
C LEU A 142 11.61 6.21 2.28
N THR A 143 12.00 5.19 3.05
CA THR A 143 13.37 4.63 2.99
C THR A 143 13.68 4.05 1.61
N HIS A 144 12.73 3.35 0.98
CA HIS A 144 12.86 2.86 -0.40
C HIS A 144 13.03 4.02 -1.40
N ALA A 145 12.23 5.08 -1.28
CA ALA A 145 12.31 6.25 -2.14
C ALA A 145 13.64 7.01 -2.00
N LEU A 146 14.10 7.24 -0.77
CA LEU A 146 15.37 7.93 -0.49
C LEU A 146 16.57 7.13 -0.97
N ARG A 147 16.61 5.82 -0.70
CA ARG A 147 17.69 4.94 -1.20
C ARG A 147 17.70 4.92 -2.73
N SER A 148 16.54 4.93 -3.37
CA SER A 148 16.45 4.94 -4.84
C SER A 148 16.91 6.25 -5.49
N ARG A 149 16.88 7.38 -4.76
CA ARG A 149 17.42 8.67 -5.22
C ARG A 149 18.95 8.70 -5.16
N ARG A 150 19.55 8.13 -4.11
CA ARG A 150 21.02 8.12 -3.92
C ARG A 150 21.76 7.40 -5.05
N TYR A 151 21.17 6.34 -5.61
CA TYR A 151 21.74 5.61 -6.77
C TYR A 151 21.50 6.29 -8.14
N ARG A 152 20.87 7.47 -8.19
CA ARG A 152 20.68 8.26 -9.43
C ARG A 152 21.58 9.49 -9.51
N ALA A 153 22.33 9.81 -8.45
CA ALA A 153 23.36 10.83 -8.53
C ALA A 153 24.56 10.22 -9.29
N PRO A 154 25.04 10.85 -10.37
CA PRO A 154 26.28 10.43 -11.00
C PRO A 154 27.43 10.62 -10.02
N SER A 155 28.20 9.56 -9.79
CA SER A 155 29.59 9.65 -9.34
C SER A 155 30.45 10.20 -10.47
#